data_AF-A0A3V6WLZ2-F1
#
_entry.id   AF-A0A3V6WLZ2-F1
#
_cell.length_a   1.000
_cell.length_b   1.000
_cell.length_c   1.000
_cell.angle_alpha   90.00
_cell.angle_beta   90.00
_cell.angle_gamma   90.00
#
_symmetry.space_group_name_H-M   'P 1'
#
loop_
_entity.id
_entity.type
_entity.pdbx_description
1 polymer ?
#
loop_
_entity_poly.entity_id
_entity_poly.type
_entity_poly.pdbx_seq_one_letter_code
_entity_poly.pdbx_strand_id
1 'polypeptide(L)'
;MSGKNPFWNYDYNAAQRNREIVDSYQQANEARLDSQQAQFEASMANDKARNLQMRLNQTIASHKRVMDGYEQQLEGFKHNFYKIALQRNIFKTTLDRLQEQWPERKEDILDEIQRQRDRCNMPEYREKWWNAVSQNNIGDSVLEFPYAKRELKNKP
;
A
#
# COMPACT_ATOMS: atom_id res chain seq x y z
N MET A 1 -91.62 -31.15 17.14
CA MET A 1 -90.33 -31.87 17.23
C MET A 1 -89.91 -32.21 15.80
N SER A 2 -89.00 -31.46 15.20
CA SER A 2 -88.46 -31.75 13.86
C SER A 2 -87.11 -32.44 14.04
N GLY A 3 -87.06 -33.71 13.67
CA GLY A 3 -85.90 -34.59 13.86
C GLY A 3 -84.71 -34.14 13.04
N LYS A 4 -83.63 -33.72 13.72
CA LYS A 4 -82.30 -33.63 13.10
C LYS A 4 -81.83 -35.06 12.84
N ASN A 5 -81.74 -35.44 11.56
CA ASN A 5 -81.24 -36.74 11.14
C ASN A 5 -79.75 -36.88 11.54
N PRO A 6 -79.38 -37.77 12.47
CA PRO A 6 -78.03 -37.83 13.05
C PRO A 6 -76.94 -38.17 12.04
N PHE A 7 -77.29 -38.90 10.98
CA PHE A 7 -76.37 -39.38 9.95
C PHE A 7 -75.81 -38.23 9.08
N TRP A 8 -76.61 -37.20 8.78
CA TRP A 8 -76.16 -36.04 7.99
C TRP A 8 -75.13 -35.16 8.73
N ASN A 9 -75.23 -35.05 10.06
CA ASN A 9 -74.26 -34.29 10.86
C ASN A 9 -72.95 -35.08 11.08
N TYR A 10 -73.02 -36.41 11.13
CA TYR A 10 -71.83 -37.25 11.28
C TYR A 10 -70.93 -37.18 10.04
N ASP A 11 -71.51 -37.33 8.85
CA ASP A 11 -70.78 -37.24 7.59
C ASP A 11 -70.25 -35.83 7.32
N TYR A 12 -71.02 -34.79 7.66
CA TYR A 12 -70.55 -33.39 7.59
C TYR A 12 -69.38 -33.13 8.54
N ASN A 13 -69.45 -33.60 9.78
CA ASN A 13 -68.37 -33.44 10.77
C ASN A 13 -67.13 -34.28 10.45
N ALA A 14 -67.28 -35.42 9.78
CA ALA A 14 -66.17 -36.24 9.31
C ALA A 14 -65.50 -35.60 8.08
N ALA A 15 -66.28 -35.08 7.14
CA ALA A 15 -65.79 -34.34 5.98
C ALA A 15 -65.08 -33.04 6.39
N GLN A 16 -65.60 -32.32 7.38
CA GLN A 16 -64.97 -31.11 7.91
C GLN A 16 -63.63 -31.42 8.59
N ARG A 17 -63.58 -32.43 9.46
CA ARG A 17 -62.31 -32.86 10.08
C ARG A 17 -61.28 -33.33 9.07
N ASN A 18 -61.69 -34.05 8.02
CA ASN A 18 -60.77 -34.44 6.95
C ASN A 18 -60.21 -33.23 6.18
N ARG A 19 -61.02 -32.17 5.95
CA ARG A 19 -60.53 -30.91 5.37
C ARG A 19 -59.53 -30.23 6.28
N GLU A 20 -59.86 -30.06 7.56
CA GLU A 20 -58.96 -29.46 8.56
C GLU A 20 -57.64 -30.22 8.66
N ILE A 21 -57.67 -31.55 8.60
CA ILE A 21 -56.47 -32.40 8.58
C ILE A 21 -55.66 -32.15 7.31
N VAL A 22 -56.28 -32.17 6.12
CA VAL A 22 -55.58 -31.91 4.85
C VAL A 22 -54.98 -30.51 4.81
N ASP A 23 -55.73 -29.50 5.26
CA ASP A 23 -55.29 -28.11 5.35
C ASP A 23 -54.11 -27.98 6.33
N SER A 24 -54.17 -28.67 7.48
CA SER A 24 -53.05 -28.68 8.44
C SER A 24 -51.80 -29.35 7.88
N TYR A 25 -51.95 -30.43 7.11
CA TYR A 25 -50.82 -31.09 6.46
C TYR A 25 -50.23 -30.22 5.35
N GLN A 26 -51.06 -29.52 4.58
CA GLN A 26 -50.61 -28.57 3.57
C GLN A 26 -49.82 -27.42 4.21
N GLN A 27 -50.38 -26.78 5.24
CA GLN A 27 -49.70 -25.71 5.98
C GLN A 27 -48.39 -26.16 6.62
N ALA A 28 -48.34 -27.36 7.21
CA ALA A 28 -47.11 -27.91 7.78
C ALA A 28 -46.05 -28.19 6.70
N ASN A 29 -46.46 -28.61 5.51
CA ASN A 29 -45.53 -28.87 4.40
C ASN A 29 -45.03 -27.57 3.78
N GLU A 30 -45.88 -26.54 3.65
CA GLU A 30 -45.51 -25.19 3.24
C GLU A 30 -44.52 -24.57 4.22
N ALA A 31 -44.81 -24.59 5.53
CA ALA A 31 -43.88 -24.09 6.55
C ALA A 31 -42.53 -24.84 6.54
N ARG A 32 -42.53 -26.13 6.22
CA ARG A 32 -41.31 -26.91 6.06
C ARG A 32 -40.52 -26.51 4.81
N LEU A 33 -41.20 -26.22 3.70
CA LEU A 33 -40.56 -25.74 2.47
C LEU A 33 -39.99 -24.34 2.67
N ASP A 34 -40.75 -23.44 3.29
CA ASP A 34 -40.32 -22.08 3.62
C ASP A 34 -39.10 -22.08 4.55
N SER A 35 -39.10 -22.94 5.57
CA SER A 35 -37.95 -23.06 6.47
C SER A 35 -36.71 -23.63 5.78
N GLN A 36 -36.85 -24.59 4.87
CA GLN A 36 -35.73 -25.08 4.05
C GLN A 36 -35.19 -24.01 3.10
N GLN A 37 -36.08 -23.25 2.46
CA GLN A 37 -35.70 -22.14 1.59
C GLN A 37 -34.95 -21.06 2.38
N ALA A 38 -35.47 -20.65 3.54
CA ALA A 38 -34.82 -19.66 4.40
C ALA A 38 -33.43 -20.12 4.87
N GLN A 39 -33.26 -21.40 5.22
CA GLN A 39 -31.95 -21.97 5.59
C GLN A 39 -30.98 -21.97 4.40
N PHE A 40 -31.44 -22.30 3.20
CA PHE A 40 -30.62 -22.27 1.99
C PHE A 40 -30.18 -20.84 1.64
N GLU A 41 -31.11 -19.88 1.70
CA GLU A 41 -30.82 -18.45 1.48
C GLU A 41 -29.82 -17.92 2.51
N ALA A 42 -29.97 -18.29 3.79
CA ALA A 42 -29.03 -17.92 4.85
C ALA A 42 -27.64 -18.52 4.63
N SER A 43 -27.55 -19.79 4.19
CA SER A 43 -26.27 -20.42 3.85
C SER A 43 -25.58 -19.70 2.69
N MET A 44 -26.32 -19.40 1.62
CA MET A 44 -25.78 -18.65 0.48
C MET A 44 -25.32 -17.25 0.87
N ALA A 45 -26.07 -16.56 1.72
CA ALA A 45 -25.69 -15.24 2.24
C ALA A 45 -24.39 -15.32 3.07
N ASN A 46 -24.26 -16.35 3.91
CA ASN A 46 -23.07 -16.58 4.72
C ASN A 46 -21.84 -16.92 3.85
N ASP A 47 -22.01 -17.75 2.82
CA ASP A 47 -20.94 -18.07 1.87
C ASP A 47 -20.47 -16.82 1.10
N LYS A 48 -21.42 -15.96 0.68
CA LYS A 48 -21.09 -14.67 0.06
C LYS A 48 -20.31 -13.78 1.03
N ALA A 49 -20.74 -13.66 2.28
CA ALA A 49 -20.06 -12.88 3.31
C ALA A 49 -18.64 -13.40 3.56
N ARG A 50 -18.47 -14.72 3.69
CA ARG A 50 -17.17 -15.37 3.86
C ARG A 50 -16.25 -15.13 2.67
N ASN A 51 -16.75 -15.25 1.45
CA ASN A 51 -16.00 -14.97 0.23
C ASN A 51 -15.55 -13.51 0.14
N LEU A 52 -16.43 -12.58 0.50
CA LEU A 52 -16.10 -11.15 0.59
C LEU A 52 -15.01 -10.90 1.64
N GLN A 53 -15.12 -11.52 2.82
CA GLN A 53 -14.13 -11.39 3.88
C GLN A 53 -12.77 -11.95 3.47
N MET A 54 -12.73 -13.09 2.78
CA MET A 54 -11.48 -13.65 2.24
C MET A 54 -10.84 -12.71 1.22
N ARG A 55 -11.62 -12.15 0.28
CA ARG A 55 -11.12 -11.17 -0.69
C ARG A 55 -10.58 -9.93 -0.01
N LEU A 56 -11.30 -9.40 0.98
CA LEU A 56 -10.86 -8.24 1.77
C LEU A 56 -9.52 -8.54 2.48
N ASN A 57 -9.39 -9.70 3.12
CA ASN A 57 -8.15 -10.08 3.80
C ASN A 57 -6.98 -10.22 2.82
N GLN A 58 -7.22 -10.78 1.62
CA GLN A 58 -6.21 -10.86 0.56
C GLN A 58 -5.78 -9.47 0.09
N THR A 59 -6.74 -8.55 -0.10
CA THR A 59 -6.46 -7.16 -0.48
C THR A 59 -5.69 -6.43 0.62
N ILE A 60 -6.06 -6.59 1.90
CA ILE A 60 -5.31 -5.97 3.00
C ILE A 60 -3.88 -6.52 3.05
N ALA A 61 -3.70 -7.83 2.89
CA ALA A 61 -2.37 -8.44 2.88
C ALA A 61 -1.51 -7.96 1.71
N SER A 62 -2.09 -7.77 0.51
CA SER A 62 -1.35 -7.25 -0.63
C SER A 62 -0.92 -5.79 -0.40
N HIS A 63 -1.80 -4.94 0.13
CA HIS A 63 -1.47 -3.55 0.43
C HIS A 63 -0.40 -3.44 1.50
N LYS A 64 -0.47 -4.26 2.57
CA LYS A 64 0.57 -4.30 3.60
C LYS A 64 1.96 -4.60 3.02
N ARG A 65 2.08 -5.62 2.15
CA ARG A 65 3.37 -5.94 1.51
C ARG A 65 3.92 -4.78 0.68
N VAL A 66 3.04 -4.07 -0.03
CA VAL A 66 3.44 -2.89 -0.81
C VAL A 66 3.90 -1.76 0.10
N MET A 67 3.18 -1.50 1.20
CA MET A 67 3.58 -0.53 2.22
C MET A 67 4.93 -0.87 2.85
N ASP A 68 5.14 -2.13 3.26
CA ASP A 68 6.41 -2.59 3.83
C ASP A 68 7.56 -2.38 2.83
N GLY A 69 7.31 -2.62 1.54
CA GLY A 69 8.28 -2.35 0.47
C GLY A 69 8.64 -0.86 0.36
N TYR A 70 7.64 0.02 0.42
CA TYR A 70 7.88 1.47 0.42
C TYR A 70 8.62 1.96 1.67
N GLU A 71 8.30 1.43 2.86
CA GLU A 71 8.98 1.78 4.10
C GLU A 71 10.46 1.37 4.06
N GLN A 72 10.77 0.16 3.57
CA GLN A 72 12.15 -0.27 3.40
C GLN A 72 12.92 0.60 2.40
N GLN A 73 12.29 0.98 1.28
CA GLN A 73 12.89 1.89 0.32
C GLN A 73 13.15 3.27 0.93
N LEU A 74 12.21 3.79 1.70
CA LEU A 74 12.36 5.08 2.39
C LEU A 74 13.51 5.05 3.41
N GLU A 75 13.65 3.96 4.16
CA GLU A 75 14.73 3.81 5.14
C GLU A 75 16.09 3.69 4.45
N GLY A 76 16.16 2.94 3.34
CA GLY A 76 17.34 2.90 2.48
C GLY A 76 17.72 4.28 1.94
N PHE A 77 16.72 5.09 1.53
CA PHE A 77 16.92 6.47 1.10
C PHE A 77 17.53 7.33 2.22
N LYS A 78 16.96 7.31 3.43
CA LYS A 78 17.49 8.10 4.55
C LYS A 78 18.95 7.75 4.85
N HIS A 79 19.29 6.47 4.83
CA HIS A 79 20.66 6.01 5.08
C HIS A 79 21.64 6.48 4.00
N ASN A 80 21.25 6.38 2.73
CA ASN A 80 22.07 6.86 1.61
C ASN A 80 22.23 8.38 1.65
N PHE A 81 21.16 9.11 1.95
CA PHE A 81 21.18 10.55 2.16
C PHE A 81 22.18 10.93 3.26
N TYR A 82 22.12 10.27 4.42
CA TYR A 82 23.03 10.51 5.53
C TYR A 82 24.49 10.29 5.14
N LYS A 83 24.81 9.20 4.44
CA LYS A 83 26.18 8.90 3.97
C LYS A 83 26.72 10.00 3.06
N ILE A 84 25.93 10.47 2.10
CA ILE A 84 26.39 11.50 1.15
C ILE A 84 26.54 12.85 1.85
N ALA A 85 25.58 13.22 2.71
CA ALA A 85 25.69 14.43 3.52
C ALA A 85 26.96 14.42 4.40
N LEU A 86 27.28 13.27 5.01
CA LEU A 86 28.49 13.09 5.80
C LEU A 86 29.76 13.26 4.94
N GLN A 87 29.82 12.62 3.77
CA GLN A 87 30.95 12.76 2.84
C GLN A 87 31.14 14.20 2.37
N ARG A 88 30.04 14.89 2.02
CA ARG A 88 30.07 16.31 1.64
C ARG A 88 30.63 17.18 2.75
N ASN A 89 30.20 16.95 3.99
CA ASN A 89 30.70 17.70 5.15
C ASN A 89 32.17 17.40 5.43
N ILE A 90 32.60 16.13 5.38
CA ILE A 90 34.02 15.76 5.53
C ILE A 90 34.86 16.47 4.47
N PHE A 91 34.44 16.45 3.20
CA PHE A 91 35.16 17.09 2.11
C PHE A 91 35.28 18.61 2.32
N LYS A 92 34.17 19.28 2.65
CA LYS A 92 34.15 20.72 2.92
C LYS A 92 35.09 21.06 4.08
N THR A 93 34.89 20.46 5.25
CA THR A 93 35.68 20.76 6.45
C THR A 93 37.16 20.47 6.26
N THR A 94 37.51 19.41 5.51
CA THR A 94 38.90 19.10 5.19
C THR A 94 39.52 20.20 4.34
N LEU A 95 38.85 20.63 3.28
CA LEU A 95 39.37 21.66 2.38
C LEU A 95 39.43 23.04 3.04
N ASP A 96 38.48 23.38 3.90
CA ASP A 96 38.53 24.60 4.71
C ASP A 96 39.78 24.58 5.60
N ARG A 97 40.05 23.45 6.28
CA ARG A 97 41.24 23.28 7.11
C ARG A 97 42.55 23.33 6.32
N LEU A 98 42.59 22.78 5.10
CA LEU A 98 43.78 22.85 4.24
C LEU A 98 44.05 24.28 3.77
N GLN A 99 43.00 25.06 3.49
CA GLN A 99 43.15 26.49 3.15
C GLN A 99 43.66 27.31 4.34
N GLU A 100 43.27 26.96 5.57
CA GLU A 100 43.80 27.58 6.80
C GLU A 100 45.26 27.22 7.07
N GLN A 101 45.65 25.96 6.80
CA GLN A 101 47.01 25.47 7.01
C GLN A 101 48.01 26.00 5.97
N TRP A 102 47.56 26.18 4.72
CA TRP A 102 48.37 26.66 3.60
C TRP A 102 47.71 27.85 2.90
N PRO A 103 47.66 29.03 3.56
CA PRO A 103 47.02 30.21 3.01
C PRO A 103 47.62 30.66 1.68
N GLU A 104 48.92 30.41 1.45
CA GLU A 104 49.61 30.70 0.20
C GLU A 104 49.13 29.83 -0.97
N ARG A 105 48.61 28.63 -0.70
CA ARG A 105 48.03 27.71 -1.69
C ARG A 105 46.52 27.80 -1.81
N LYS A 106 45.89 28.70 -1.06
CA LYS A 106 44.42 28.83 -0.99
C LYS A 106 43.80 28.98 -2.38
N GLU A 107 44.36 29.83 -3.23
CA GLU A 107 43.81 30.08 -4.57
C GLU A 107 43.99 28.85 -5.49
N ASP A 108 45.12 28.15 -5.41
CA ASP A 108 45.33 26.90 -6.14
C ASP A 108 44.33 25.81 -5.72
N ILE A 109 44.09 25.67 -4.41
CA ILE A 109 43.12 24.73 -3.86
C ILE A 109 41.72 25.06 -4.38
N LEU A 110 41.31 26.34 -4.33
CA LEU A 110 39.99 26.76 -4.79
C LEU A 110 39.80 26.62 -6.31
N ASP A 111 40.86 26.84 -7.09
CA ASP A 111 40.83 26.63 -8.54
C ASP A 111 40.74 25.14 -8.89
N GLU A 112 41.46 24.27 -8.20
CA GLU A 112 41.36 22.82 -8.40
C GLU A 112 39.97 22.29 -8.01
N ILE A 113 39.43 22.76 -6.89
CA ILE A 113 38.05 22.51 -6.47
C ILE A 113 37.06 22.88 -7.59
N GLN A 114 37.22 24.06 -8.20
CA GLN A 114 36.36 24.51 -9.29
C GLN A 114 36.54 23.67 -10.56
N ARG A 115 37.76 23.28 -10.92
CA ARG A 115 38.03 22.36 -12.05
C ARG A 115 37.36 21.01 -11.85
N GLN A 116 37.46 20.42 -10.65
CA GLN A 116 36.79 19.16 -10.35
C GLN A 116 35.25 19.32 -10.36
N ARG A 117 34.72 20.44 -9.87
CA ARG A 117 33.29 20.75 -9.99
C ARG A 117 32.83 20.76 -11.44
N ASP A 118 33.56 21.45 -12.32
CA ASP A 118 33.20 21.58 -13.73
C ASP A 118 33.30 20.22 -14.43
N ARG A 119 34.36 19.45 -14.17
CA ARG A 119 34.52 18.07 -14.64
C ARG A 119 33.36 17.17 -14.20
N CYS A 120 32.96 17.24 -12.93
CA CYS A 120 31.87 16.42 -12.40
C CYS A 120 30.50 16.80 -12.96
N ASN A 121 30.34 18.03 -13.47
CA ASN A 121 29.12 18.50 -14.13
C ASN A 121 29.13 18.31 -15.66
N MET A 122 30.21 17.79 -16.24
CA MET A 122 30.22 17.41 -17.67
C MET A 122 29.12 16.38 -17.93
N PRO A 123 28.34 16.50 -19.03
CA PRO A 123 27.20 15.62 -19.30
C PRO A 123 27.54 14.13 -19.18
N GLU A 124 28.65 13.69 -19.75
CA GLU A 124 29.13 12.30 -19.73
C GLU A 124 29.41 11.79 -18.31
N TYR A 125 30.06 12.63 -17.50
CA TYR A 125 30.40 12.30 -16.12
C TYR A 125 29.16 12.31 -15.23
N ARG A 126 28.30 13.33 -15.41
CA ARG A 126 27.03 13.45 -14.72
C ARG A 126 26.13 12.27 -15.05
N GLU A 127 25.99 11.87 -16.31
CA GLU A 127 25.16 10.74 -16.73
C GLU A 127 25.64 9.42 -16.11
N LYS A 128 26.95 9.17 -16.10
CA LYS A 128 27.53 7.99 -15.44
C LYS A 128 27.11 7.88 -13.97
N TRP A 129 27.22 8.98 -13.21
CA TRP A 129 26.87 9.00 -11.79
C TRP A 129 25.36 9.11 -11.56
N TRP A 130 24.64 9.83 -12.42
CA TRP A 130 23.19 9.94 -12.38
C TRP A 130 22.54 8.59 -12.61
N ASN A 131 23.05 7.76 -13.53
CA ASN A 131 22.57 6.39 -13.72
C ASN A 131 22.84 5.50 -12.49
N ALA A 132 23.91 5.76 -11.73
CA ALA A 132 24.17 5.08 -10.47
C ALA A 132 23.29 5.59 -9.31
N VAL A 133 22.90 6.87 -9.34
CA VAL A 133 22.14 7.57 -8.30
C VAL A 133 20.63 7.49 -8.52
N SER A 134 20.15 7.41 -9.77
CA SER A 134 18.73 7.31 -10.14
C SER A 134 18.09 6.03 -9.63
N GLN A 135 18.89 4.98 -9.40
CA GLN A 135 18.47 3.76 -8.71
C GLN A 135 18.23 3.97 -7.21
N ASN A 136 18.68 5.09 -6.63
CA ASN A 136 18.67 5.39 -5.20
C ASN A 136 17.84 6.65 -4.84
N ASN A 137 17.14 7.27 -5.79
CA ASN A 137 16.23 8.41 -5.58
C ASN A 137 16.78 9.51 -4.66
N ILE A 138 18.05 9.90 -4.85
CA ILE A 138 18.69 10.94 -4.03
C ILE A 138 18.24 12.33 -4.54
N GLY A 139 17.80 13.21 -3.63
CA GLY A 139 17.36 14.56 -3.99
C GLY A 139 18.49 15.46 -4.50
N ASP A 140 18.15 16.39 -5.41
CA ASP A 140 19.10 17.27 -6.11
C ASP A 140 19.95 18.15 -5.16
N SER A 141 19.40 18.54 -4.00
CA SER A 141 20.09 19.41 -3.03
C SER A 141 21.35 18.79 -2.43
N VAL A 142 21.48 17.46 -2.46
CA VAL A 142 22.64 16.75 -1.93
C VAL A 142 23.81 16.76 -2.92
N LEU A 143 23.50 16.88 -4.22
CA LEU A 143 24.48 16.97 -5.29
C LEU A 143 25.07 18.37 -5.42
N GLU A 144 24.54 19.35 -4.69
CA GLU A 144 25.06 20.70 -4.71
C GLU A 144 26.47 20.78 -4.12
N PHE A 145 27.38 21.25 -4.97
CA PHE A 145 28.76 21.46 -4.61
C PHE A 145 28.89 22.42 -3.41
N PRO A 146 29.71 22.11 -2.40
CA PRO A 146 29.74 22.87 -1.14
C PRO A 146 30.33 24.28 -1.23
N TYR A 147 30.87 24.65 -2.40
CA TYR A 147 31.47 25.95 -2.67
C TYR A 147 30.70 26.71 -3.77
N ALA A 148 30.68 28.04 -3.67
CA ALA A 148 30.15 28.90 -4.71
C ALA A 148 30.96 28.73 -6.02
N LYS A 149 30.30 28.96 -7.16
CA LYS A 149 30.99 28.95 -8.45
C LYS A 149 31.93 30.15 -8.50
N ARG A 150 33.16 29.95 -8.96
CA ARG A 150 34.16 31.01 -9.11
C ARG A 150 34.84 30.96 -10.47
N GLU A 151 35.45 32.08 -10.85
CA GLU A 151 36.39 32.11 -11.97
C GLU A 151 37.76 31.58 -11.52
N LEU A 152 38.46 30.89 -12.43
CA LEU A 152 39.80 30.38 -12.17
C LEU A 152 40.79 31.54 -12.19
N LYS A 153 41.64 31.66 -11.17
CA LYS A 153 42.65 32.72 -11.09
C LYS A 153 44.00 32.26 -11.65
N ASN A 154 44.31 30.98 -11.51
CA ASN A 154 45.56 30.37 -11.92
C ASN A 154 45.33 29.49 -13.16
N LYS A 155 46.15 29.72 -14.19
CA LYS A 155 46.19 28.87 -15.38
C LYS A 155 46.78 27.49 -15.02
N PRO A 156 46.32 26.41 -15.66
CA PRO A 156 46.84 25.07 -15.44
C PRO A 156 48.32 24.95 -15.80
#